data_AF-A0A838V1H7-F1
#
_entry.id   AF-A0A838V1H7-F1
#
_cell.length_a   1.000
_cell.length_b   1.000
_cell.length_c   1.000
_cell.angle_alpha   90.00
_cell.angle_beta   90.00
_cell.angle_gamma   90.00
#
_symmetry.space_group_name_H-M   'P 1'
#
loop_
_entity.id
_entity.type
_entity.pdbx_description
1 polymer ?
#
loop_
_entity_poly.entity_id
_entity_poly.type
_entity_poly.pdbx_seq_one_letter_code
_entity_poly.pdbx_strand_id
1 'polypeptide(L)'
;MGVPDPYDYYCPLHTWMLSFSGPEISDRLSGYLDGKLMKVLVTKTGYSPRIIEAKLYGTGGVTSVTGEELEAALGGYSTWISFEKVLAGKAGTCPACERR
;
A
#
# COMPACT_ATOMS: atom_id res chain seq x y z
N MET A 1 7.10 -22.72 12.62
CA MET A 1 6.41 -23.83 11.93
C MET A 1 4.94 -23.46 11.84
N GLY A 2 4.46 -23.04 10.67
CA GLY A 2 3.04 -22.82 10.41
C GLY A 2 2.41 -24.12 9.91
N VAL A 3 1.23 -24.47 10.42
CA VAL A 3 0.46 -25.63 9.95
C VAL A 3 -0.29 -25.20 8.69
N PRO A 4 -0.15 -25.89 7.56
CA PRO A 4 -0.97 -25.63 6.37
C PRO A 4 -2.42 -26.04 6.69
N ASP A 5 -3.33 -25.07 6.81
CA ASP A 5 -4.77 -25.36 6.83
C ASP A 5 -5.36 -25.18 5.42
N PRO A 6 -6.11 -26.15 4.90
CA PRO A 6 -6.66 -26.11 3.55
C PRO A 6 -8.02 -25.38 3.42
N TYR A 7 -8.52 -24.73 4.48
CA TYR A 7 -9.84 -24.07 4.49
C TYR A 7 -9.78 -22.54 4.33
N ASP A 8 -8.60 -21.93 4.42
CA ASP A 8 -8.42 -20.47 4.30
C ASP A 8 -8.79 -19.87 2.92
N TYR A 9 -8.98 -20.71 1.89
CA TYR A 9 -9.23 -20.28 0.50
C TYR A 9 -10.67 -19.78 0.23
N TYR A 10 -11.64 -20.15 1.08
CA TYR A 10 -13.07 -19.88 0.82
C TYR A 10 -13.62 -18.62 1.49
N CYS A 11 -12.81 -17.87 2.23
CA CYS A 11 -13.27 -16.68 2.92
C CYS A 11 -13.16 -15.45 1.99
N PRO A 12 -14.28 -14.86 1.51
CA PRO A 12 -14.25 -13.72 0.56
C PRO A 12 -13.64 -12.44 1.14
N LEU A 13 -13.32 -12.42 2.44
CA LEU A 13 -12.61 -11.33 3.14
C LEU A 13 -11.08 -11.50 3.14
N HIS A 14 -10.54 -12.60 2.60
CA HIS A 14 -9.08 -12.85 2.60
C HIS A 14 -8.33 -11.94 1.63
N THR A 15 -9.02 -11.38 0.62
CA THR A 15 -8.44 -10.44 -0.34
C THR A 15 -9.20 -9.13 -0.27
N TRP A 16 -8.53 -8.09 0.22
CA TRP A 16 -9.04 -6.74 0.25
C TRP A 16 -8.08 -5.83 -0.51
N MET A 17 -8.62 -4.87 -1.25
CA MET A 17 -7.82 -3.90 -2.00
C MET A 17 -8.30 -2.51 -1.64
N LEU A 18 -7.40 -1.68 -1.13
CA LEU A 18 -7.65 -0.28 -0.90
C LEU A 18 -6.90 0.53 -1.95
N SER A 19 -7.65 1.32 -2.72
CA SER A 19 -7.09 2.21 -3.74
C SER A 19 -7.14 3.64 -3.22
N PHE A 20 -5.97 4.25 -3.06
CA PHE A 20 -5.84 5.63 -2.62
C PHE A 20 -5.24 6.49 -3.72
N SER A 21 -5.69 7.73 -3.80
CA SER A 21 -4.99 8.73 -4.61
C SER A 21 -3.68 9.15 -3.93
N GLY A 22 -2.70 9.62 -4.70
CA GLY A 22 -1.41 10.09 -4.17
C GLY A 22 -1.51 11.16 -3.06
N PRO A 23 -2.41 12.17 -3.18
CA PRO A 23 -2.68 13.11 -2.10
C PRO A 23 -3.32 12.43 -0.90
N GLU A 24 -4.36 11.61 -1.10
CA GLU A 24 -5.11 10.97 -0.02
C GLU A 24 -4.24 10.03 0.84
N ILE A 25 -3.35 9.24 0.22
CA ILE A 25 -2.43 8.38 0.96
C ILE A 25 -1.40 9.20 1.75
N SER A 26 -1.00 10.38 1.23
CA SER A 26 -0.11 11.29 1.93
C SER A 26 -0.81 11.95 3.12
N ASP A 27 -2.09 12.33 2.97
CA ASP A 27 -2.89 12.90 4.07
C ASP A 27 -3.10 11.88 5.20
N ARG A 28 -3.43 10.64 4.87
CA ARG A 28 -3.60 9.56 5.87
C ARG A 28 -2.31 9.24 6.61
N LEU A 29 -1.18 9.28 5.92
CA LEU A 29 0.12 9.00 6.50
C LEU A 29 0.79 10.25 7.08
N SER A 30 0.18 11.44 6.98
CA SER A 30 0.77 12.74 7.36
C SER A 30 1.30 12.78 8.79
N GLY A 31 0.70 12.02 9.70
CA GLY A 31 1.17 11.87 11.08
C GLY A 31 2.50 11.10 11.22
N TYR A 32 2.90 10.33 10.20
CA TYR A 32 4.08 9.47 10.20
C TYR A 32 5.13 9.84 9.15
N LEU A 33 4.81 10.74 8.21
CA LEU A 33 5.76 11.14 7.18
C LEU A 33 5.92 12.65 7.08
N ASP A 34 7.18 13.05 6.93
CA ASP A 34 7.57 14.43 6.68
C ASP A 34 7.30 14.79 5.22
N GLY A 35 6.15 15.45 4.99
CA GLY A 35 5.74 15.97 3.69
C GLY A 35 4.90 15.00 2.87
N LYS A 36 5.20 14.85 1.57
CA LYS A 36 4.40 14.03 0.65
C LYS A 36 5.02 12.65 0.46
N LEU A 37 4.19 11.60 0.47
CA LEU A 37 4.64 10.24 0.22
C LEU A 37 5.15 10.10 -1.23
N MET A 38 6.41 9.70 -1.39
CA MET A 38 7.01 9.40 -2.68
C MET A 38 7.03 7.91 -2.97
N LYS A 39 7.40 7.11 -1.95
CA LYS A 39 7.56 5.66 -2.07
C LYS A 39 7.40 4.98 -0.71
N VAL A 40 6.75 3.82 -0.71
CA VAL A 40 6.75 2.88 0.41
C VAL A 40 7.70 1.74 0.08
N LEU A 41 8.59 1.39 1.00
CA LEU A 41 9.52 0.28 0.85
C LEU A 41 9.39 -0.66 2.04
N VAL A 42 8.84 -1.85 1.82
CA VAL A 42 8.79 -2.89 2.84
C VAL A 42 10.20 -3.42 3.05
N THR A 43 10.73 -3.26 4.26
CA THR A 43 12.12 -3.64 4.59
C THR A 43 12.16 -5.03 5.22
N LYS A 44 11.12 -5.39 5.99
CA LYS A 44 11.06 -6.67 6.70
C LYS A 44 9.66 -7.25 6.71
N THR A 45 9.55 -8.51 6.29
CA THR A 45 8.35 -9.34 6.38
C THR A 45 8.57 -10.51 7.33
N GLY A 46 7.50 -10.98 7.97
CA GLY A 46 7.51 -12.11 8.89
C GLY A 46 7.41 -13.49 8.22
N TYR A 47 7.28 -14.53 9.06
CA TYR A 47 7.14 -15.94 8.64
C TYR A 47 5.80 -16.25 7.95
N SER A 48 4.77 -15.50 8.33
CA SER A 48 3.55 -15.29 7.56
C SER A 48 3.74 -13.91 6.90
N PRO A 49 3.30 -13.66 5.66
CA PRO A 49 3.59 -12.45 4.83
C PRO A 49 3.05 -11.10 5.38
N ARG A 50 3.15 -10.92 6.69
CA ARG A 50 2.86 -9.73 7.46
C ARG A 50 4.07 -8.80 7.44
N ILE A 51 3.83 -7.53 7.17
CA ILE A 51 4.84 -6.49 7.26
C ILE A 51 5.21 -6.31 8.73
N ILE A 52 6.50 -6.42 9.03
CA ILE A 52 7.03 -6.05 10.35
C ILE A 52 7.48 -4.60 10.30
N GLU A 53 8.27 -4.25 9.27
CA GLU A 53 8.88 -2.93 9.15
C GLU A 53 8.89 -2.46 7.70
N ALA A 54 8.54 -1.20 7.51
CA ALA A 54 8.54 -0.52 6.23
C ALA A 54 9.16 0.88 6.38
N LYS A 55 9.73 1.37 5.29
CA LYS A 55 10.28 2.72 5.18
C LYS A 55 9.42 3.55 4.27
N LEU A 56 8.94 4.66 4.79
CA LEU A 56 8.22 5.70 4.07
C LEU A 56 9.20 6.76 3.61
N TYR A 57 9.32 6.91 2.30
CA TYR A 57 10.09 7.98 1.70
C TYR A 57 9.16 9.17 1.47
N GLY A 58 9.26 10.17 2.33
CA GLY A 58 8.61 11.46 2.19
C GLY A 58 9.51 12.45 1.43
N THR A 59 8.94 13.58 1.02
CA THR A 59 9.71 14.70 0.45
C THR A 59 10.66 15.34 1.47
N GLY A 60 10.32 15.28 2.77
CA GLY A 60 11.10 15.87 3.85
C GLY A 60 12.06 14.90 4.53
N GLY A 61 11.95 13.60 4.29
CA GLY A 61 12.78 12.61 4.98
C GLY A 61 12.33 11.17 4.76
N VAL A 62 13.03 10.25 5.42
CA VAL A 62 12.67 8.82 5.43
C VAL A 62 12.27 8.43 6.84
N THR A 63 11.05 7.95 7.01
CA THR A 63 10.55 7.45 8.28
C THR A 63 10.43 5.94 8.25
N SER A 64 10.90 5.28 9.30
CA SER A 64 10.64 3.85 9.51
C SER A 64 9.33 3.72 10.28
N VAL A 65 8.41 2.91 9.75
CA VAL A 65 7.10 2.61 10.34
C VAL A 65 6.91 1.10 10.45
N THR A 66 6.10 0.69 11.41
CA THR A 66 5.73 -0.70 11.61
C THR A 66 4.50 -1.08 10.78
N GLY A 67 4.27 -2.38 10.60
CA GLY A 67 3.07 -2.87 9.92
C GLY A 67 1.77 -2.46 10.62
N GLU A 68 1.78 -2.35 11.95
CA GLU A 68 0.62 -1.94 12.76
C GLU A 68 0.29 -0.46 12.55
N GLU A 69 1.30 0.41 12.51
CA GLU A 69 1.10 1.84 12.21
C GLU A 69 0.57 2.06 10.80
N LEU A 70 1.04 1.28 9.82
CA LEU A 70 0.53 1.32 8.45
C LEU A 70 -0.92 0.88 8.36
N GLU A 71 -1.29 -0.18 9.10
CA GLU A 71 -2.65 -0.69 9.14
C GLU A 71 -3.62 0.34 9.74
N ALA A 72 -3.25 0.91 10.89
CA ALA A 72 -4.02 1.95 11.56
C ALA A 72 -4.19 3.22 10.71
N ALA A 73 -3.11 3.66 10.04
CA ALA A 73 -3.16 4.87 9.22
C ALA A 73 -3.95 4.69 7.91
N LEU A 74 -3.83 3.54 7.27
CA LEU A 74 -4.52 3.26 6.00
C LEU A 74 -5.96 2.78 6.21
N GLY A 75 -6.30 2.31 7.42
CA GLY A 75 -7.56 1.62 7.70
C GLY A 75 -7.60 0.24 7.05
N GLY A 76 -6.44 -0.43 6.96
CA GLY A 76 -6.35 -1.81 6.50
C GLY A 76 -7.00 -2.76 7.50
N TYR A 77 -7.28 -4.00 7.08
CA TYR A 77 -7.83 -5.03 7.99
C TYR A 77 -6.75 -5.95 8.57
N SER A 78 -5.52 -5.88 8.05
CA SER A 78 -4.42 -6.74 8.48
C SER A 78 -3.06 -6.15 8.10
N THR A 79 -1.98 -6.59 8.78
CA THR A 79 -0.60 -6.24 8.44
C THR A 79 -0.05 -7.01 7.23
N TRP A 80 -0.84 -7.90 6.62
CA TRP A 80 -0.54 -8.55 5.34
C TRP A 80 -0.95 -7.64 4.19
N ILE A 81 -0.14 -6.63 3.91
CA ILE A 81 -0.40 -5.63 2.88
C ILE A 81 0.71 -5.71 1.83
N SER A 82 0.33 -5.58 0.55
CA SER A 82 1.29 -5.38 -0.54
C SER A 82 1.09 -4.00 -1.13
N PHE A 83 2.16 -3.25 -1.31
CA PHE A 83 2.13 -1.92 -1.92
C PHE A 83 2.53 -2.03 -3.38
N GLU A 84 1.57 -1.86 -4.28
CA GLU A 84 1.83 -1.72 -5.70
C GLU A 84 1.57 -0.28 -6.12
N LYS A 85 2.57 0.35 -6.73
CA LYS A 85 2.37 1.64 -7.37
C LYS A 85 1.59 1.41 -8.65
N VAL A 86 0.28 1.58 -8.59
CA VAL A 86 -0.55 1.71 -9.78
C VAL A 86 -0.20 3.05 -10.41
N LEU A 87 0.78 3.04 -11.30
CA LEU A 87 0.91 4.10 -12.28
C LEU A 87 -0.41 4.05 -13.03
N ALA A 88 -1.22 5.11 -12.92
CA ALA A 88 -2.33 5.31 -13.83
C ALA A 88 -1.69 5.27 -15.23
N GLY A 89 -1.76 4.10 -15.86
CA GLY A 89 -1.27 3.91 -17.21
C GLY A 89 -1.96 4.99 -17.98
N LYS A 90 -1.16 5.83 -18.67
CA LYS A 90 -1.64 6.79 -19.66
C LYS A 90 -2.88 6.16 -20.29
N ALA A 91 -4.07 6.66 -19.93
CA ALA A 91 -5.27 6.28 -20.64
C ALA A 91 -4.89 6.56 -22.09
N GLY A 92 -4.76 5.51 -22.90
CA GLY A 92 -4.31 5.66 -24.26
C GLY A 92 -5.25 6.64 -24.91
N THR A 93 -4.82 7.89 -25.04
CA THR A 93 -5.54 8.89 -25.80
C THR A 93 -5.54 8.33 -27.20
N CYS A 94 -6.67 7.76 -27.61
CA CYS A 94 -6.91 7.44 -29.00
C CYS A 94 -6.90 8.79 -29.73
N PRO A 95 -5.88 9.12 -30.52
CA PRO A 95 -5.85 10.38 -31.25
C PRO A 95 -6.65 10.16 -32.53
N ALA A 96 -7.97 10.00 -32.42
CA ALA A 96 -8.82 9.66 -33.55
C ALA A 96 -10.15 10.42 -33.63
N CYS A 97 -10.33 11.49 -32.85
CA CYS A 97 -11.49 12.36 -33.04
C CYS A 97 -11.14 13.84 -32.91
N GLU A 98 -10.06 14.26 -33.58
CA GLU A 98 -9.85 15.67 -33.92
C GLU A 98 -9.42 15.77 -35.38
N ARG A 99 -10.43 15.70 -36.26
CA ARG A 99 -10.38 16.33 -37.57
C ARG A 99 -11.80 16.47 -38.13
N ARG A 100 -12.33 17.67 -37.89
CA ARG A 100 -13.08 18.55 -38.80
C ARG A 100 -14.33 17.99 -39.49
#